data_AF-A0AAD5T493-F1
#
_entry.id   AF-A0AAD5T493-F1
#
_cell.length_a   1.000
_cell.length_b   1.000
_cell.length_c   1.000
_cell.angle_alpha   90.00
_cell.angle_beta   90.00
_cell.angle_gamma   90.00
#
_symmetry.space_group_name_H-M   'P 1'
#
loop_
_entity.id
_entity.type
_entity.pdbx_description
1 polymer ?
#
loop_
_entity_poly.entity_id
_entity_poly.type
_entity_poly.pdbx_seq_one_letter_code
_entity_poly.pdbx_strand_id
1 'polypeptide(L)'
;MESGSGLVTAWAYSSCFKPSSSPASVTSYAGLVQIVSDSDTAASSADFASLVNAIKPSIACDRKLLLPQQDSQSTSPEIKLFHKVSPAAIDAWVQSALLRFTRKTGTVGNLITETVKSIGQTISISHVVLSSNATPLTDDGVIVYGAFAVDAFGAFNEEFCGKTAAIVALRVSVPPTSDETGTALEKLVQQIAEHVVRSSPTQIGTIENGFDESTLLFQKLLGGSETVAQALSEFSRIHNVGNIQVLEFQRVSV
;
A
#
# COMPACT_ATOMS: atom_id res chain seq x y z
N MET A 1 -24.01 -17.71 4.22
CA MET A 1 -23.43 -16.39 3.89
C MET A 1 -22.54 -16.65 2.70
N GLU A 2 -22.98 -16.25 1.50
CA GLU A 2 -22.15 -16.42 0.30
C GLU A 2 -20.95 -15.50 0.45
N SER A 3 -19.75 -16.08 0.40
CA SER A 3 -18.47 -15.38 0.35
C SER A 3 -18.48 -14.47 -0.88
N GLY A 4 -18.56 -13.16 -0.66
CA GLY A 4 -18.45 -12.18 -1.75
C GLY A 4 -17.11 -12.34 -2.46
N SER A 5 -17.13 -12.35 -3.79
CA SER A 5 -15.93 -12.39 -4.62
C SER A 5 -15.37 -10.99 -4.82
N GLY A 6 -14.12 -10.74 -4.48
CA GLY A 6 -13.56 -9.41 -4.68
C GLY A 6 -12.07 -9.40 -4.88
N LEU A 7 -11.59 -8.21 -5.20
CA LEU A 7 -10.22 -7.94 -5.55
C LEU A 7 -9.69 -6.88 -4.59
N VAL A 8 -8.50 -7.12 -4.06
CA VAL A 8 -7.69 -6.12 -3.38
C VAL A 8 -6.65 -5.62 -4.37
N THR A 9 -6.61 -4.31 -4.57
CA THR A 9 -5.47 -3.66 -5.23
C THR A 9 -4.60 -3.01 -4.17
N ALA A 10 -3.29 -3.23 -4.25
CA ALA A 10 -2.30 -2.55 -3.43
C ALA A 10 -1.27 -1.87 -4.32
N TRP A 11 -0.85 -0.68 -3.92
CA TRP A 11 0.20 0.05 -4.59
C TRP A 11 1.10 0.75 -3.56
N ALA A 12 2.37 0.86 -3.92
CA ALA A 12 3.34 1.67 -3.22
C ALA A 12 3.99 2.58 -4.26
N TYR A 13 3.95 3.88 -4.03
CA TYR A 13 4.69 4.87 -4.79
C TYR A 13 5.83 5.41 -3.91
N SER A 14 7.03 4.92 -4.18
CA SER A 14 8.26 5.43 -3.57
C SER A 14 8.94 6.32 -4.60
N SER A 15 8.95 7.65 -4.39
CA SER A 15 9.63 8.60 -5.30
C SER A 15 11.10 8.84 -4.92
N CYS A 16 11.66 7.98 -4.08
CA CYS A 16 12.92 8.18 -3.37
C CYS A 16 14.14 8.38 -4.28
N PHE A 17 14.05 8.11 -5.59
CA PHE A 17 15.23 7.98 -6.46
C PHE A 17 15.11 8.79 -7.76
N LYS A 18 14.99 10.12 -7.65
CA LYS A 18 15.47 11.00 -8.72
C LYS A 18 16.62 11.86 -8.20
N PRO A 19 17.86 11.65 -8.68
CA PRO A 19 18.94 12.59 -8.48
C PRO A 19 18.71 13.81 -9.39
N SER A 20 17.68 14.60 -9.10
CA SER A 20 17.52 15.92 -9.73
C SER A 20 17.84 16.98 -8.69
N SER A 21 18.68 17.92 -9.08
CA SER A 21 19.35 19.00 -8.34
C SER A 21 18.43 20.04 -7.65
N SER A 22 17.25 19.63 -7.19
CA SER A 22 16.32 20.49 -6.46
C SER A 22 15.60 19.69 -5.36
N PRO A 23 15.52 20.19 -4.12
CA PRO A 23 14.85 19.53 -2.99
C PRO A 23 13.31 19.62 -3.11
N ALA A 24 12.78 19.39 -4.31
CA ALA A 24 11.35 19.30 -4.52
C ALA A 24 10.84 18.06 -3.76
N SER A 25 10.24 18.33 -2.60
CA SER A 25 9.58 17.43 -1.66
C SER A 25 9.20 16.07 -2.25
N VAL A 26 10.08 15.09 -2.06
CA VAL A 26 9.81 13.68 -2.40
C VAL A 26 8.60 13.24 -1.58
N THR A 27 7.45 13.06 -2.24
CA THR A 27 6.24 12.59 -1.58
C THR A 27 6.08 11.11 -1.89
N SER A 28 6.55 10.26 -0.98
CA SER A 28 6.29 8.82 -1.02
C SER A 28 4.94 8.53 -0.37
N TYR A 29 4.15 7.67 -0.99
CA TYR A 29 2.86 7.25 -0.45
C TYR A 29 2.51 5.84 -0.91
N ALA A 30 1.71 5.15 -0.11
CA ALA A 30 1.19 3.84 -0.43
C ALA A 30 -0.30 3.77 -0.11
N GLY A 31 -0.99 2.84 -0.74
CA GLY A 31 -2.38 2.61 -0.48
C GLY A 31 -2.81 1.20 -0.84
N LEU A 32 -3.93 0.82 -0.26
CA LEU A 32 -4.59 -0.45 -0.49
C LEU A 32 -6.09 -0.17 -0.59
N VAL A 33 -6.73 -0.69 -1.64
CA VAL A 33 -8.17 -0.57 -1.84
C VAL A 33 -8.74 -1.95 -2.12
N GLN A 34 -9.79 -2.31 -1.38
CA GLN A 34 -10.61 -3.48 -1.65
C GLN A 34 -11.84 -3.06 -2.44
N ILE A 35 -12.00 -3.66 -3.62
CA ILE A 35 -13.14 -3.48 -4.51
C ILE A 35 -13.83 -4.84 -4.62
N VAL A 36 -15.08 -4.91 -4.20
CA VAL A 36 -15.84 -6.16 -4.11
C VAL A 36 -16.88 -6.18 -5.21
N SER A 37 -17.08 -7.37 -5.78
CA SER A 37 -18.13 -7.68 -6.73
C SER A 37 -18.95 -8.89 -6.27
N ASP A 38 -19.98 -9.26 -7.00
CA ASP A 38 -20.79 -10.44 -6.66
C ASP A 38 -20.16 -11.76 -7.16
N SER A 39 -19.16 -11.73 -8.06
CA SER A 39 -18.51 -12.93 -8.61
C SER A 39 -17.06 -12.75 -9.06
N ASP A 40 -16.27 -13.83 -9.04
CA ASP A 40 -14.88 -13.84 -9.55
C ASP A 40 -14.83 -13.49 -11.06
N THR A 41 -15.86 -13.84 -11.82
CA THR A 41 -15.96 -13.50 -13.24
C THR A 41 -16.04 -11.99 -13.45
N ALA A 42 -16.82 -11.28 -12.64
CA ALA A 42 -16.87 -9.81 -12.67
C ALA A 42 -15.52 -9.18 -12.31
N ALA A 43 -14.89 -9.64 -11.22
CA ALA A 43 -13.58 -9.16 -10.78
C ALA A 43 -12.47 -9.38 -11.82
N SER A 44 -12.62 -10.38 -12.70
CA SER A 44 -11.68 -10.68 -13.80
C SER A 44 -11.94 -9.94 -15.11
N SER A 45 -13.02 -9.15 -15.19
CA SER A 45 -13.41 -8.47 -16.44
C SER A 45 -12.55 -7.25 -16.78
N ALA A 46 -12.46 -6.91 -18.07
CA ALA A 46 -11.73 -5.74 -18.54
C ALA A 46 -12.31 -4.41 -18.01
N ASP A 47 -13.63 -4.35 -17.82
CA ASP A 47 -14.31 -3.16 -17.28
C ASP A 47 -14.00 -2.98 -15.79
N PHE A 48 -13.94 -4.08 -15.04
CA PHE A 48 -13.49 -4.05 -13.64
C PHE A 48 -12.02 -3.64 -13.54
N ALA A 49 -11.16 -4.16 -14.43
CA ALA A 49 -9.78 -3.74 -14.49
C ALA A 49 -9.61 -2.24 -14.82
N SER A 50 -10.44 -1.72 -15.72
CA SER A 50 -10.47 -0.29 -16.06
C SER A 50 -10.91 0.58 -14.89
N LEU A 51 -11.88 0.12 -14.10
CA LEU A 51 -12.30 0.79 -12.86
C LEU A 51 -11.15 0.84 -11.84
N VAL A 52 -10.46 -0.28 -11.60
CA VAL A 52 -9.31 -0.37 -10.69
C VAL A 52 -8.22 0.62 -11.09
N ASN A 53 -7.84 0.62 -12.38
CA ASN A 53 -6.81 1.52 -12.92
C ASN A 53 -7.19 3.01 -12.79
N ALA A 54 -8.49 3.33 -12.74
CA ALA A 54 -8.97 4.70 -12.56
C ALA A 54 -9.02 5.13 -11.09
N ILE A 55 -9.31 4.21 -10.16
CA ILE A 55 -9.44 4.49 -8.73
C ILE A 55 -8.14 4.97 -8.11
N LYS A 56 -7.00 4.35 -8.45
CA LYS A 56 -5.69 4.67 -7.88
C LYS A 56 -5.24 6.12 -8.11
N PRO A 57 -5.21 6.67 -9.34
CA PRO A 57 -4.83 8.08 -9.53
C PRO A 57 -5.82 9.03 -8.86
N SER A 58 -7.12 8.71 -8.84
CA SER A 58 -8.12 9.52 -8.13
C SER A 58 -7.86 9.55 -6.63
N ILE A 59 -7.70 8.39 -5.99
CA ILE A 59 -7.50 8.32 -4.53
C ILE A 59 -6.16 8.93 -4.10
N ALA A 60 -5.14 8.87 -4.97
CA ALA A 60 -3.87 9.56 -4.75
C ALA A 60 -4.02 11.09 -4.78
N CYS A 61 -4.84 11.63 -5.69
CA CYS A 61 -5.12 13.08 -5.75
C CYS A 61 -5.91 13.55 -4.53
N ASP A 62 -6.81 12.70 -4.03
CA ASP A 62 -7.80 13.07 -3.00
C ASP A 62 -7.42 12.61 -1.60
N ARG A 63 -6.22 12.08 -1.45
CA ARG A 63 -5.69 11.61 -0.17
C ARG A 63 -5.92 12.60 0.97
N LYS A 64 -5.74 13.90 0.74
CA LYS A 64 -5.95 14.94 1.76
C LYS A 64 -7.41 15.12 2.20
N LEU A 65 -8.37 14.73 1.36
CA LEU A 65 -9.80 14.75 1.67
C LEU A 65 -10.22 13.48 2.41
N LEU A 66 -9.55 12.36 2.12
CA LEU A 66 -9.85 11.05 2.70
C LEU A 66 -9.18 10.80 4.05
N LEU A 67 -8.01 11.40 4.27
CA LEU A 67 -7.29 11.27 5.53
C LEU A 67 -7.84 12.26 6.56
N PRO A 68 -7.87 11.88 7.85
CA PRO A 68 -8.10 12.83 8.93
C PRO A 68 -7.10 13.97 8.78
N GLN A 69 -7.58 15.22 8.86
CA GLN A 69 -6.65 16.34 8.99
C GLN A 69 -5.89 16.11 10.30
N GLN A 70 -4.58 15.85 10.20
CA GLN A 70 -3.75 15.76 11.39
C GLN A 70 -3.80 17.13 12.06
N ASP A 71 -4.47 17.22 13.21
CA ASP A 71 -4.33 18.36 14.09
C ASP A 71 -2.84 18.53 14.37
N SER A 72 -2.31 19.71 14.05
CA SER A 72 -0.89 20.06 14.20
C SER A 72 -0.41 20.10 15.66
N GLN A 73 -1.17 19.49 16.58
CA GLN A 73 -0.99 19.48 18.02
C GLN A 73 -0.99 18.06 18.63
N SER A 74 -1.03 16.99 17.83
CA SER A 74 -0.93 15.63 18.37
C SER A 74 0.48 15.36 18.91
N THR A 75 0.59 15.23 20.23
CA THR A 75 1.81 14.87 20.97
C THR A 75 2.02 13.35 21.08
N SER A 76 1.30 12.54 20.30
CA SER A 76 1.42 11.09 20.40
C SER A 76 2.74 10.60 19.77
N PRO A 77 3.58 9.85 20.51
CA PRO A 77 4.88 9.38 20.01
C PRO A 77 4.78 8.24 18.98
N GLU A 78 3.59 7.65 18.81
CA GLU A 78 3.38 6.60 17.81
C GLU A 78 3.13 7.19 16.42
N ILE A 79 4.11 7.02 15.54
CA ILE A 79 3.99 7.35 14.12
C ILE A 79 3.05 6.32 13.49
N LYS A 80 1.75 6.62 13.47
CA LYS A 80 0.79 5.86 12.67
C LYS A 80 0.87 6.31 11.22
N LEU A 81 1.37 5.43 10.35
CA LEU A 81 1.54 5.74 8.94
C LEU A 81 0.31 5.38 8.13
N PHE A 82 -0.31 4.24 8.39
CA PHE A 82 -1.48 3.80 7.63
C PHE A 82 -2.79 4.14 8.33
N HIS A 83 -3.68 4.75 7.56
CA HIS A 83 -5.00 5.17 8.03
C HIS A 83 -6.07 4.42 7.25
N LYS A 84 -6.92 3.69 7.98
CA LYS A 84 -8.18 3.16 7.45
C LYS A 84 -9.14 4.32 7.25
N VAL A 85 -9.56 4.52 6.01
CA VAL A 85 -10.57 5.54 5.67
C VAL A 85 -11.93 5.05 6.14
N SER A 86 -12.72 5.94 6.76
CA SER A 86 -14.05 5.56 7.23
C SER A 86 -14.99 5.26 6.07
N PRO A 87 -15.95 4.32 6.22
CA PRO A 87 -16.95 4.04 5.17
C PRO A 87 -17.68 5.30 4.70
N ALA A 88 -18.05 6.19 5.63
CA ALA A 88 -18.70 7.46 5.28
C ALA A 88 -17.81 8.39 4.43
N ALA A 89 -16.49 8.40 4.65
CA ALA A 89 -15.57 9.17 3.83
C ALA A 89 -15.35 8.53 2.46
N ILE A 90 -15.34 7.20 2.36
CA ILE A 90 -15.32 6.47 1.09
C ILE A 90 -16.59 6.81 0.30
N ASP A 91 -17.76 6.71 0.91
CA ASP A 91 -19.04 7.03 0.27
C ASP A 91 -19.08 8.49 -0.19
N ALA A 92 -18.69 9.43 0.67
CA ALA A 92 -18.65 10.85 0.33
C ALA A 92 -17.67 11.13 -0.84
N TRP A 93 -16.53 10.44 -0.88
CA TRP A 93 -15.57 10.56 -1.98
C TRP A 93 -16.11 9.96 -3.29
N VAL A 94 -16.72 8.78 -3.25
CA VAL A 94 -17.36 8.14 -4.41
C VAL A 94 -18.48 9.01 -4.98
N GLN A 95 -19.28 9.63 -4.11
CA GLN A 95 -20.38 10.53 -4.48
C GLN A 95 -19.90 11.95 -4.84
N SER A 96 -18.64 12.30 -4.55
CA SER A 96 -18.11 13.64 -4.80
C SER A 96 -18.00 13.91 -6.30
N ALA A 97 -18.71 14.94 -6.76
CA ALA A 97 -18.72 15.39 -8.14
C ALA A 97 -17.40 16.02 -8.63
N LEU A 98 -16.43 16.25 -7.73
CA LEU A 98 -15.34 17.20 -7.96
C LEU A 98 -14.03 16.62 -8.53
N LEU A 99 -13.94 15.34 -8.84
CA LEU A 99 -12.63 14.70 -9.04
C LEU A 99 -12.34 14.46 -10.51
N ARG A 100 -11.77 15.52 -11.09
CA ARG A 100 -11.17 15.63 -12.42
C ARG A 100 -10.08 14.56 -12.60
N PHE A 101 -10.27 13.64 -13.56
CA PHE A 101 -9.30 13.06 -14.52
C PHE A 101 -10.04 11.85 -15.13
N THR A 102 -10.50 11.80 -16.38
CA THR A 102 -9.99 12.32 -17.66
C THR A 102 -11.10 13.04 -18.44
N ARG A 103 -10.77 13.79 -19.50
CA ARG A 103 -11.71 14.52 -20.38
C ARG A 103 -12.81 13.66 -21.06
N LYS A 104 -12.98 12.38 -20.70
CA LYS A 104 -13.93 11.44 -21.32
C LYS A 104 -14.78 10.57 -20.37
N THR A 105 -14.48 10.44 -19.06
CA THR A 105 -15.03 9.32 -18.25
C THR A 105 -15.74 9.67 -16.92
N GLY A 106 -15.95 10.96 -16.58
CA GLY A 106 -16.74 11.32 -15.40
C GLY A 106 -16.06 11.07 -14.03
N THR A 107 -16.86 11.05 -12.95
CA THR A 107 -16.42 10.85 -11.55
C THR A 107 -16.19 9.36 -11.24
N VAL A 108 -15.54 9.03 -10.12
CA VAL A 108 -15.42 7.63 -9.64
C VAL A 108 -16.80 6.98 -9.51
N GLY A 109 -17.79 7.69 -8.97
CA GLY A 109 -19.18 7.20 -8.91
C GLY A 109 -19.80 6.91 -10.28
N ASN A 110 -19.50 7.72 -11.30
CA ASN A 110 -19.96 7.45 -12.67
C ASN A 110 -19.28 6.21 -13.25
N LEU A 111 -17.97 6.05 -13.04
CA LEU A 111 -17.23 4.87 -13.47
C LEU A 111 -17.79 3.60 -12.81
N ILE A 112 -18.01 3.61 -11.49
CA ILE A 112 -18.66 2.49 -10.81
C ILE A 112 -20.02 2.19 -11.43
N THR A 113 -20.84 3.22 -11.66
CA THR A 113 -22.18 3.07 -12.27
C THR A 113 -22.10 2.48 -13.68
N GLU A 114 -21.14 2.91 -14.50
CA GLU A 114 -20.92 2.40 -15.85
C GLU A 114 -20.42 0.94 -15.81
N THR A 115 -19.47 0.62 -14.93
CA THR A 115 -18.98 -0.74 -14.75
C THR A 115 -20.09 -1.67 -14.24
N VAL A 116 -20.92 -1.23 -13.28
CA VAL A 116 -22.10 -1.98 -12.80
C VAL A 116 -23.08 -2.24 -13.95
N LYS A 117 -23.33 -1.25 -14.81
CA LYS A 117 -24.20 -1.43 -15.99
C LYS A 117 -23.61 -2.40 -17.00
N SER A 118 -22.30 -2.39 -17.21
CA SER A 118 -21.62 -3.25 -18.17
C SER A 118 -21.55 -4.70 -17.70
N ILE A 119 -21.19 -4.90 -16.42
CA ILE A 119 -21.02 -6.23 -15.81
C ILE A 119 -22.35 -6.82 -15.37
N GLY A 120 -23.34 -5.99 -15.01
CA GLY A 120 -24.63 -6.42 -14.49
C GLY A 120 -24.60 -6.92 -13.04
N GLN A 121 -23.56 -6.55 -12.28
CA GLN A 121 -23.37 -6.96 -10.88
C GLN A 121 -23.07 -5.75 -10.00
N THR A 122 -23.32 -5.88 -8.70
CA THR A 122 -22.99 -4.85 -7.71
C THR A 122 -21.48 -4.72 -7.61
N ILE A 123 -20.98 -3.49 -7.53
CA ILE A 123 -19.59 -3.18 -7.28
C ILE A 123 -19.52 -2.17 -6.16
N SER A 124 -18.68 -2.42 -5.17
CA SER A 124 -18.50 -1.52 -4.03
C SER A 124 -17.04 -1.41 -3.62
N ILE A 125 -16.67 -0.27 -3.04
CA ILE A 125 -15.36 -0.06 -2.43
C ILE A 125 -15.54 -0.29 -0.93
N SER A 126 -15.07 -1.42 -0.42
CA SER A 126 -15.35 -1.85 0.96
C SER A 126 -14.25 -1.45 1.95
N HIS A 127 -13.01 -1.31 1.47
CA HIS A 127 -11.88 -1.01 2.33
C HIS A 127 -10.89 -0.10 1.62
N VAL A 128 -10.43 0.92 2.31
CA VAL A 128 -9.38 1.82 1.84
C VAL A 128 -8.41 2.07 2.98
N VAL A 129 -7.13 1.83 2.71
CA VAL A 129 -6.01 2.17 3.58
C VAL A 129 -5.09 3.09 2.80
N LEU A 130 -4.72 4.22 3.38
CA LEU A 130 -3.80 5.18 2.78
C LEU A 130 -2.68 5.50 3.77
N SER A 131 -1.45 5.61 3.27
CA SER A 131 -0.37 6.19 4.07
C SER A 131 -0.61 7.68 4.28
N SER A 132 -0.29 8.21 5.45
CA SER A 132 -0.13 9.65 5.65
C SER A 132 0.98 10.19 4.76
N ASN A 133 1.06 11.53 4.64
CA ASN A 133 2.29 12.11 4.13
C ASN A 133 3.40 11.67 5.09
N ALA A 134 4.37 10.94 4.58
CA ALA A 134 5.70 10.99 5.17
C ALA A 134 6.21 12.41 4.92
N THR A 135 5.78 13.37 5.74
CA THR A 135 6.63 14.54 6.01
C THR A 135 7.99 13.94 6.34
N PRO A 136 9.11 14.36 5.72
CA PRO A 136 10.41 13.85 6.11
C PRO A 136 10.49 13.99 7.63
N LEU A 137 10.41 12.84 8.31
CA LEU A 137 10.39 12.77 9.76
C LEU A 137 11.78 13.23 10.15
N THR A 138 11.91 14.52 10.44
CA THR A 138 13.01 15.15 11.18
C THR A 138 14.38 14.54 10.86
N ASP A 139 15.09 15.05 9.86
CA ASP A 139 16.53 14.89 9.59
C ASP A 139 17.20 13.47 9.63
N ASP A 140 16.50 12.40 9.97
CA ASP A 140 17.09 11.10 10.39
C ASP A 140 16.58 9.89 9.57
N GLY A 141 16.28 10.07 8.29
CA GLY A 141 16.05 8.95 7.36
C GLY A 141 14.93 9.12 6.33
N VAL A 142 14.70 8.08 5.53
CA VAL A 142 13.66 7.99 4.49
C VAL A 142 12.69 6.85 4.78
N ILE A 143 11.42 7.06 4.44
CA ILE A 143 10.41 5.99 4.43
C ILE A 143 10.33 5.40 3.03
N VAL A 144 10.47 4.08 2.95
CA VAL A 144 10.30 3.30 1.71
C VAL A 144 9.12 2.37 1.89
N TYR A 145 8.22 2.38 0.90
CA TYR A 145 7.03 1.53 0.90
C TYR A 145 7.21 0.36 -0.08
N GLY A 146 6.70 -0.80 0.28
CA GLY A 146 6.54 -1.95 -0.60
C GLY A 146 5.09 -2.41 -0.62
N ALA A 147 4.65 -2.94 -1.76
CA ALA A 147 3.33 -3.51 -1.95
C ALA A 147 3.44 -4.86 -2.66
N PHE A 148 2.52 -5.78 -2.37
CA PHE A 148 2.43 -7.06 -3.04
C PHE A 148 0.99 -7.59 -3.02
N ALA A 149 0.62 -8.40 -4.01
CA ALA A 149 -0.64 -9.12 -4.05
C ALA A 149 -0.47 -10.52 -4.62
N VAL A 150 -1.26 -11.47 -4.14
CA VAL A 150 -1.36 -12.86 -4.65
C VAL A 150 -2.75 -13.13 -5.20
N ASP A 151 -2.84 -14.19 -6.00
CA ASP A 151 -4.06 -14.60 -6.71
C ASP A 151 -4.54 -13.49 -7.63
N ALA A 152 -3.59 -12.97 -8.41
CA ALA A 152 -3.82 -11.89 -9.34
C ALA A 152 -4.80 -12.31 -10.44
N PHE A 153 -5.79 -11.46 -10.67
CA PHE A 153 -6.64 -11.54 -11.84
C PHE A 153 -5.98 -10.77 -12.98
N GLY A 154 -6.20 -11.15 -14.23
CA GLY A 154 -5.96 -10.31 -15.43
C GLY A 154 -4.57 -9.68 -15.64
N ALA A 155 -4.48 -8.87 -16.69
CA ALA A 155 -3.31 -8.02 -16.96
C ALA A 155 -3.63 -6.59 -16.50
N PHE A 156 -3.25 -6.27 -15.27
CA PHE A 156 -3.33 -4.92 -14.72
C PHE A 156 -2.01 -4.19 -15.03
N ASN A 157 -2.08 -2.94 -15.48
CA ASN A 157 -0.88 -2.16 -15.80
C ASN A 157 -0.17 -1.80 -14.50
N GLU A 158 1.07 -2.27 -14.31
CA GLU A 158 2.00 -1.83 -13.25
C GLU A 158 1.50 -2.03 -11.79
N GLU A 159 0.51 -2.90 -11.55
CA GLU A 159 -0.21 -2.98 -10.27
C GLU A 159 -0.30 -4.38 -9.68
N PHE A 160 -0.22 -4.44 -8.34
CA PHE A 160 -0.47 -5.64 -7.57
C PHE A 160 -1.96 -5.74 -7.24
N CYS A 161 -2.70 -6.41 -8.12
CA CYS A 161 -4.11 -6.73 -7.95
C CYS A 161 -4.24 -8.21 -7.62
N GLY A 162 -5.07 -8.61 -6.66
CA GLY A 162 -5.29 -10.01 -6.32
C GLY A 162 -6.29 -10.22 -5.19
N LYS A 163 -6.51 -11.45 -4.73
CA LYS A 163 -7.45 -11.73 -3.62
C LYS A 163 -6.91 -11.29 -2.27
N THR A 164 -5.59 -11.30 -2.12
CA THR A 164 -4.92 -10.83 -0.91
C THR A 164 -3.78 -9.90 -1.28
N ALA A 165 -3.70 -8.76 -0.60
CA ALA A 165 -2.63 -7.80 -0.80
C ALA A 165 -2.13 -7.22 0.52
N ALA A 166 -0.89 -6.74 0.52
CA ALA A 166 -0.30 -6.04 1.64
C ALA A 166 0.52 -4.83 1.20
N ILE A 167 0.62 -3.86 2.11
CA ILE A 167 1.55 -2.75 2.05
C ILE A 167 2.42 -2.75 3.31
N VAL A 168 3.70 -2.42 3.16
CA VAL A 168 4.71 -2.37 4.23
C VAL A 168 5.43 -1.04 4.16
N ALA A 169 5.70 -0.43 5.31
CA ALA A 169 6.50 0.77 5.44
C ALA A 169 7.80 0.47 6.22
N LEU A 170 8.94 0.78 5.61
CA LEU A 170 10.25 0.71 6.26
C LEU A 170 10.80 2.13 6.47
N ARG A 171 11.44 2.37 7.61
CA ARG A 171 12.36 3.49 7.82
C ARG A 171 13.77 3.04 7.53
N VAL A 172 14.51 3.84 6.76
CA VAL A 172 15.95 3.66 6.52
C VAL A 172 16.67 4.90 7.00
N SER A 173 17.63 4.73 7.90
CA SER A 173 18.30 5.84 8.59
C SER A 173 19.17 6.68 7.64
N VAL A 174 19.87 6.03 6.72
CA VAL A 174 20.71 6.70 5.72
C VAL A 174 20.15 6.39 4.33
N PRO A 175 19.66 7.40 3.59
CA PRO A 175 19.12 7.19 2.25
C PRO A 175 20.18 6.54 1.34
N PRO A 176 19.80 5.56 0.51
CA PRO A 176 20.77 4.96 -0.39
C PRO A 176 21.31 5.97 -1.40
N THR A 177 22.62 5.90 -1.65
CA THR A 177 23.37 6.87 -2.46
C THR A 177 23.55 6.45 -3.91
N SER A 178 23.14 5.23 -4.28
CA SER A 178 23.19 4.70 -5.63
C SER A 178 21.86 4.09 -6.06
N ASP A 179 21.56 4.17 -7.36
CA ASP A 179 20.36 3.57 -7.96
C ASP A 179 20.30 2.05 -7.73
N GLU A 180 21.45 1.38 -7.73
CA GLU A 180 21.57 -0.05 -7.44
C GLU A 180 21.07 -0.37 -6.02
N THR A 181 21.51 0.41 -5.02
CA THR A 181 21.08 0.21 -3.63
C THR A 181 19.61 0.57 -3.45
N GLY A 182 19.14 1.64 -4.09
CA GLY A 182 17.72 2.02 -4.08
C GLY A 182 16.84 0.89 -4.64
N THR A 183 17.21 0.34 -5.79
CA THR A 183 16.51 -0.78 -6.43
C THR A 183 16.54 -2.05 -5.56
N ALA A 184 17.68 -2.35 -4.93
CA ALA A 184 17.80 -3.50 -4.03
C ALA A 184 16.92 -3.34 -2.78
N LEU A 185 16.81 -2.13 -2.23
CA LEU A 185 15.97 -1.82 -1.09
C LEU A 185 14.48 -1.92 -1.45
N GLU A 186 14.08 -1.45 -2.63
CA GLU A 186 12.71 -1.60 -3.16
C GLU A 186 12.33 -3.08 -3.29
N LYS A 187 13.24 -3.91 -3.82
CA LYS A 187 13.04 -5.36 -3.90
C LYS A 187 12.90 -6.00 -2.51
N LEU A 188 13.72 -5.60 -1.54
CA LEU A 188 13.63 -6.13 -0.17
C LEU A 188 12.29 -5.80 0.48
N VAL A 189 11.82 -4.54 0.40
CA VAL A 189 10.52 -4.18 0.98
C VAL A 189 9.36 -4.87 0.25
N GLN A 190 9.46 -5.08 -1.06
CA GLN A 190 8.48 -5.86 -1.82
C GLN A 190 8.48 -7.33 -1.38
N GLN A 191 9.64 -7.95 -1.16
CA GLN A 191 9.75 -9.32 -0.63
C GLN A 191 9.15 -9.44 0.77
N ILE A 192 9.32 -8.42 1.62
CA ILE A 192 8.67 -8.39 2.94
C ILE A 192 7.16 -8.24 2.80
N ALA A 193 6.67 -7.42 1.86
CA ALA A 193 5.23 -7.33 1.57
C ALA A 193 4.67 -8.66 1.06
N GLU A 194 5.39 -9.38 0.19
CA GLU A 194 5.03 -10.74 -0.22
C GLU A 194 4.99 -11.70 0.99
N HIS A 195 5.98 -11.61 1.87
CA HIS A 195 6.02 -12.40 3.10
C HIS A 195 4.81 -12.12 3.99
N VAL A 196 4.42 -10.85 4.17
CA VAL A 196 3.21 -10.49 4.92
C VAL A 196 1.97 -11.12 4.29
N VAL A 197 1.84 -11.08 2.97
CA VAL A 197 0.69 -11.66 2.25
C VAL A 197 0.58 -13.16 2.51
N ARG A 198 1.69 -13.91 2.38
CA ARG A 198 1.67 -15.39 2.44
C ARG A 198 1.75 -15.96 3.86
N SER A 199 2.53 -15.35 4.74
CA SER A 199 2.77 -15.84 6.11
C SER A 199 1.77 -15.28 7.13
N SER A 200 1.02 -14.23 6.75
CA SER A 200 -0.03 -13.61 7.58
C SER A 200 0.41 -13.27 9.03
N PRO A 201 1.56 -12.58 9.24
CA PRO A 201 1.93 -12.12 10.57
C PRO A 201 0.86 -11.18 11.13
N THR A 202 0.69 -11.21 12.46
CA THR A 202 -0.31 -10.39 13.14
C THR A 202 0.28 -9.11 13.74
N GLN A 203 1.59 -9.09 13.94
CA GLN A 203 2.35 -7.97 14.50
C GLN A 203 3.78 -7.92 13.97
N ILE A 204 4.42 -6.76 14.07
CA ILE A 204 5.82 -6.57 13.61
C ILE A 204 6.79 -7.32 14.53
N GLY A 205 6.64 -7.11 15.83
CA GLY A 205 7.56 -7.61 16.85
C GLY A 205 8.39 -6.51 17.48
N THR A 206 8.48 -6.55 18.79
CA THR A 206 9.42 -5.76 19.58
C THR A 206 10.27 -6.70 20.42
N ILE A 207 11.37 -6.20 20.99
CA ILE A 207 12.20 -6.96 21.94
C ILE A 207 11.35 -7.45 23.13
N GLU A 208 10.26 -6.76 23.45
CA GLU A 208 9.39 -7.05 24.60
C GLU A 208 8.35 -8.16 24.33
N ASN A 209 7.99 -8.41 23.07
CA ASN A 209 6.90 -9.33 22.73
C ASN A 209 7.31 -10.82 22.75
N GLY A 210 8.57 -11.13 23.05
CA GLY A 210 9.10 -12.50 22.99
C GLY A 210 9.16 -13.06 21.56
N PHE A 211 9.78 -14.23 21.42
CA PHE A 211 9.88 -14.93 20.13
C PHE A 211 8.57 -15.70 19.86
N ASP A 212 7.64 -15.06 19.17
CA ASP A 212 6.40 -15.69 18.69
C ASP A 212 6.45 -15.87 17.16
N GLU A 213 6.05 -17.05 16.69
CA GLU A 213 5.97 -17.38 15.26
C GLU A 213 4.93 -16.52 14.51
N SER A 214 4.00 -15.85 15.20
CA SER A 214 3.06 -14.90 14.57
C SER A 214 3.65 -13.50 14.29
N THR A 215 4.90 -13.28 14.69
CA THR A 215 5.60 -12.00 14.68
C THR A 215 6.52 -11.86 13.47
N LEU A 216 6.27 -10.86 12.62
CA LEU A 216 6.95 -10.66 11.33
C LEU A 216 8.48 -10.73 11.44
N LEU A 217 9.08 -10.00 12.39
CA LEU A 217 10.54 -9.91 12.51
C LEU A 217 11.23 -11.25 12.83
N PHE A 218 10.52 -12.19 13.46
CA PHE A 218 11.04 -13.50 13.86
C PHE A 218 10.69 -14.61 12.86
N GLN A 219 9.80 -14.34 11.91
CA GLN A 219 9.49 -15.28 10.84
C GLN A 219 10.64 -15.38 9.84
N LYS A 220 10.87 -16.58 9.30
CA LYS A 220 11.82 -16.80 8.20
C LYS A 220 11.31 -16.12 6.94
N LEU A 221 12.11 -15.22 6.35
CA LEU A 221 11.76 -14.56 5.10
C LEU A 221 11.53 -15.62 4.01
N LEU A 222 10.51 -15.41 3.18
CA LEU A 222 10.13 -16.39 2.15
C LEU A 222 11.31 -16.70 1.23
N GLY A 223 11.56 -17.98 1.00
CA GLY A 223 12.65 -18.44 0.11
C GLY A 223 14.06 -18.31 0.69
N GLY A 224 14.21 -17.86 1.94
CA GLY A 224 15.50 -17.69 2.61
C GLY A 224 15.68 -18.59 3.84
N SER A 225 16.91 -18.69 4.33
CA SER A 225 17.22 -19.30 5.63
C SER A 225 17.13 -18.32 6.80
N GLU A 226 17.08 -17.03 6.49
CA GLU A 226 17.14 -15.92 7.45
C GLU A 226 15.73 -15.48 7.87
N THR A 227 15.64 -14.92 9.08
CA THR A 227 14.45 -14.18 9.53
C THR A 227 14.35 -12.80 8.86
N VAL A 228 13.17 -12.19 8.88
CA VAL A 228 12.98 -10.82 8.36
C VAL A 228 13.94 -9.84 9.06
N ALA A 229 14.13 -9.95 10.38
CA ALA A 229 15.08 -9.11 11.11
C ALA A 229 16.54 -9.30 10.64
N GLN A 230 16.95 -10.55 10.40
CA GLN A 230 18.28 -10.87 9.90
C GLN A 230 18.50 -10.31 8.49
N ALA A 231 17.53 -10.48 7.58
CA ALA A 231 17.62 -9.95 6.22
C ALA A 231 17.74 -8.41 6.20
N LEU A 232 16.98 -7.70 7.05
CA LEU A 232 17.08 -6.24 7.20
C LEU A 232 18.46 -5.82 7.73
N SER A 233 18.98 -6.54 8.73
CA SER A 233 20.31 -6.27 9.31
C SER A 233 21.44 -6.56 8.33
N GLU A 234 21.34 -7.63 7.54
CA GLU A 234 22.33 -7.96 6.53
C GLU A 234 22.32 -6.92 5.40
N PHE A 235 21.15 -6.53 4.91
CA PHE A 235 21.04 -5.48 3.89
C PHE A 235 21.68 -4.17 4.37
N SER A 236 21.37 -3.76 5.59
CA SER A 236 21.97 -2.59 6.25
C SER A 236 23.51 -2.64 6.24
N ARG A 237 24.08 -3.80 6.59
CA ARG A 237 25.53 -4.03 6.64
C ARG A 237 26.18 -3.99 5.25
N ILE A 238 25.57 -4.63 4.25
CA ILE A 238 26.12 -4.71 2.88
C ILE A 238 26.09 -3.35 2.20
N HIS A 239 25.00 -2.60 2.37
CA HIS A 239 24.74 -1.37 1.64
C HIS A 239 25.04 -0.09 2.43
N ASN A 240 25.46 -0.21 3.70
CA ASN A 240 25.81 0.89 4.59
C ASN A 240 24.70 1.97 4.71
N VAL A 241 23.44 1.52 4.82
CA VAL A 241 22.25 2.39 4.88
C VAL A 241 21.77 2.68 6.31
N GLY A 242 22.61 2.37 7.31
CA GLY A 242 22.26 2.51 8.73
C GLY A 242 21.11 1.59 9.13
N ASN A 243 20.43 1.87 10.25
CA ASN A 243 19.35 1.03 10.75
C ASN A 243 18.14 1.02 9.79
N ILE A 244 17.57 -0.16 9.56
CA ILE A 244 16.31 -0.36 8.82
C ILE A 244 15.26 -0.91 9.79
N GLN A 245 14.13 -0.23 9.89
CA GLN A 245 13.05 -0.59 10.80
C GLN A 245 11.74 -0.78 10.03
N VAL A 246 11.04 -1.89 10.28
CA VAL A 246 9.63 -2.02 9.87
C VAL A 246 8.78 -1.14 10.77
N LEU A 247 8.11 -0.15 10.20
CA LEU A 247 7.27 0.80 10.95
C LEU A 247 5.83 0.30 11.07
N GLU A 248 5.24 -0.10 9.95
CA GLU A 248 3.85 -0.55 9.90
C GLU A 248 3.66 -1.48 8.69
N PHE A 249 2.70 -2.40 8.77
CA PHE A 249 2.17 -3.11 7.62
C PHE A 249 0.65 -3.22 7.70
N GLN A 250 0.00 -3.33 6.54
CA GLN A 250 -1.43 -3.58 6.44
C GLN A 250 -1.65 -4.69 5.41
N ARG A 251 -2.51 -5.64 5.76
CA ARG A 251 -2.88 -6.78 4.91
C ARG A 251 -4.39 -6.85 4.80
N VAL A 252 -4.90 -7.06 3.59
CA VAL A 252 -6.32 -7.26 3.32
C VAL A 252 -6.48 -8.48 2.43
N SER A 253 -7.52 -9.26 2.70
CA SER A 253 -7.87 -10.48 2.00
C SER A 253 -9.39 -10.46 1.77
N VAL A 254 -9.84 -10.89 0.59
CA VAL A 254 -11.27 -11.05 0.26
C VAL A 254 -11.67 -12.52 0.35
#